data_AF-A0A147BVT5-F1
#
_entry.id   AF-A0A147BVT5-F1
#
_cell.length_a   1.000
_cell.length_b   1.000
_cell.length_c   1.000
_cell.angle_alpha   90.00
_cell.angle_beta   90.00
_cell.angle_gamma   90.00
#
_symmetry.space_group_name_H-M   'P 1'
#
loop_
_entity.id
_entity.type
_entity.pdbx_description
1 polymer ?
#
loop_
_entity_poly.entity_id
_entity_poly.type
_entity_poly.pdbx_seq_one_letter_code
_entity_poly.pdbx_strand_id
1 'polypeptide(L)'
;VAYPKLLEPRGLRSYRVLHIKDGLTLQLEKTSVLSENFILTDRSSGYSVDTMMNGTELERNLYHDIKKKAAVQVIEKNGTVEVRGILGPRLRILPLPLAAPSKDGRMAHKVFGVASSAQYENDYIVSPRFLRKARTSPARPTKTLKKTKLPDPVLVELQLVVDCHHSSSFTTEEELVLYMATMVSMVNIRYSNSKNPTVIFILIQISKDTTFQKYVYGTDPEDRHNPVKNYTSSRSTLKQLAKRYESALADVVVFVTGLKLANVVNNVISTGVKGFAHYNGLCRRKARFGQFEDVPHTFSGTSTLAHELGHLMGMPHDGEIPSYDVLGIKWLQCSAKSGYLMAPEGGGVNEGFFSQCSLQYMEVFLR
;
A
#
# COMPACT_ATOMS: atom_id res chain seq x y z
N VAL A 1 -14.56 13.36 -17.60
CA VAL A 1 -14.53 12.08 -18.35
C VAL A 1 -13.33 12.09 -19.29
N ALA A 2 -12.71 10.94 -19.53
CA ALA A 2 -11.60 10.74 -20.47
C ALA A 2 -11.93 9.59 -21.43
N TYR A 3 -11.25 9.53 -22.57
CA TYR A 3 -11.47 8.51 -23.61
C TYR A 3 -10.12 7.96 -24.06
N PRO A 4 -9.54 7.02 -23.28
CA PRO A 4 -8.23 6.49 -23.52
C PRO A 4 -8.11 5.81 -24.89
N LYS A 5 -6.93 5.88 -25.48
CA LYS A 5 -6.55 5.11 -26.66
C LYS A 5 -5.09 4.72 -26.59
N LEU A 6 -4.78 3.53 -27.10
CA LEU A 6 -3.40 3.13 -27.35
C LEU A 6 -2.95 3.75 -28.67
N LEU A 7 -1.74 4.27 -28.69
CA LEU A 7 -1.09 4.77 -29.88
C LEU A 7 -0.10 3.71 -30.37
N GLU A 8 -0.09 3.49 -31.68
CA GLU A 8 0.90 2.62 -32.28
C GLU A 8 2.31 3.20 -32.10
N PRO A 9 3.30 2.35 -31.78
CA PRO A 9 4.69 2.79 -31.67
C PRO A 9 5.15 3.31 -33.05
N ARG A 10 5.66 4.54 -33.09
CA ARG A 10 6.36 5.05 -34.29
C ARG A 10 7.85 4.72 -34.16
N GLY A 11 8.34 3.80 -35.01
CA GLY A 11 9.75 3.38 -35.07
C GLY A 11 10.07 2.12 -34.25
N LEU A 12 11.38 1.84 -34.05
CA LEU A 12 11.91 0.65 -33.35
C LEU A 12 11.63 0.58 -31.83
N ARG A 13 10.78 1.48 -31.30
CA ARG A 13 10.53 1.57 -29.85
C ARG A 13 9.48 0.56 -29.43
N SER A 14 9.85 -0.34 -28.50
CA SER A 14 9.02 -1.45 -28.03
C SER A 14 7.95 -1.08 -27.00
N TYR A 15 7.88 0.19 -26.55
CA TYR A 15 6.94 0.61 -25.51
C TYR A 15 5.59 1.06 -26.10
N ARG A 16 4.50 0.70 -25.42
CA ARG A 16 3.14 1.13 -25.78
C ARG A 16 2.85 2.50 -25.20
N VAL A 17 2.16 3.36 -25.93
CA VAL A 17 1.79 4.70 -25.44
C VAL A 17 0.29 4.78 -25.22
N LEU A 18 -0.12 5.06 -23.98
CA LEU A 18 -1.53 5.24 -23.62
C LEU A 18 -1.84 6.74 -23.52
N HIS A 19 -2.64 7.24 -24.45
CA HIS A 19 -3.16 8.59 -24.40
C HIS A 19 -4.52 8.58 -23.67
N ILE A 20 -4.59 9.20 -22.47
CA ILE A 20 -5.81 9.22 -21.65
C ILE A 20 -6.66 10.45 -21.99
N LYS A 21 -6.04 11.64 -21.92
CA LYS A 21 -6.62 12.94 -22.28
C LYS A 21 -5.48 13.95 -22.52
N ASP A 22 -5.81 15.15 -22.99
CA ASP A 22 -4.83 16.22 -23.16
C ASP A 22 -4.02 16.47 -21.88
N GLY A 23 -2.69 16.53 -22.02
CA GLY A 23 -1.76 16.66 -20.91
C GLY A 23 -1.50 15.38 -20.11
N LEU A 24 -2.18 14.27 -20.40
CA LEU A 24 -2.05 13.00 -19.68
C LEU A 24 -1.86 11.81 -20.62
N THR A 25 -0.58 11.46 -20.82
CA THR A 25 -0.13 10.32 -21.61
C THR A 25 0.88 9.51 -20.80
N LEU A 26 0.79 8.18 -20.89
CA LEU A 26 1.69 7.25 -20.21
C LEU A 26 2.54 6.48 -21.23
N GLN A 27 3.80 6.27 -20.88
CA GLN A 27 4.68 5.30 -21.52
C GLN A 27 4.56 4.00 -20.74
N LEU A 28 3.95 2.99 -21.35
CA LEU A 28 3.64 1.73 -20.70
C LEU A 28 4.82 0.77 -20.80
N GLU A 29 5.40 0.46 -19.65
CA GLU A 29 6.37 -0.61 -19.46
C GLU A 29 5.70 -1.76 -18.68
N LYS A 30 6.10 -3.01 -18.96
CA LYS A 30 5.62 -4.17 -18.20
C LYS A 30 6.18 -4.11 -16.78
N THR A 31 5.33 -4.43 -15.81
CA THR A 31 5.73 -4.57 -14.41
C THR A 31 5.51 -6.02 -13.99
N SER A 32 6.35 -6.52 -13.08
CA SER A 32 6.15 -7.81 -12.43
C SER A 32 6.06 -7.62 -10.92
N VAL A 33 4.96 -8.10 -10.35
CA VAL A 33 4.60 -7.90 -8.94
C VAL A 33 4.02 -9.15 -8.30
N LEU A 34 3.44 -10.06 -9.08
CA LEU A 34 2.96 -11.36 -8.60
C LEU A 34 4.09 -12.40 -8.68
N SER A 35 4.15 -13.31 -7.72
CA SER A 35 4.96 -14.54 -7.92
C SER A 35 4.37 -15.38 -9.05
N GLU A 36 5.22 -16.09 -9.80
CA GLU A 36 4.76 -17.01 -10.86
C GLU A 36 3.76 -18.03 -10.32
N ASN A 37 4.10 -18.66 -9.19
CA ASN A 37 3.22 -19.54 -8.42
C ASN A 37 2.47 -18.72 -7.38
N PHE A 38 1.43 -18.00 -7.81
CA PHE A 38 0.62 -17.16 -6.94
C PHE A 38 -0.45 -17.99 -6.23
N ILE A 39 -0.68 -17.74 -4.94
CA ILE A 39 -1.69 -18.47 -4.16
C ILE A 39 -2.83 -17.53 -3.74
N LEU A 40 -4.06 -17.93 -4.01
CA LEU A 40 -5.23 -17.35 -3.40
C LEU A 40 -5.85 -18.34 -2.42
N THR A 41 -5.91 -17.97 -1.14
CA THR A 41 -6.50 -18.79 -0.09
C THR A 41 -7.85 -18.24 0.32
N ASP A 42 -8.90 -19.05 0.25
CA ASP A 42 -10.21 -18.74 0.81
C ASP A 42 -10.43 -19.48 2.14
N ARG A 43 -10.77 -18.74 3.20
CA ARG A 43 -11.13 -19.28 4.52
C ARG A 43 -12.53 -18.85 4.98
N SER A 44 -13.35 -18.27 4.11
CA SER A 44 -14.67 -17.77 4.48
C SER A 44 -15.68 -18.88 4.78
N SER A 45 -15.49 -20.09 4.24
CA SER A 45 -16.41 -21.23 4.36
C SER A 45 -16.13 -22.16 5.56
N GLY A 46 -15.23 -21.78 6.46
CA GLY A 46 -14.82 -22.61 7.62
C GLY A 46 -13.77 -23.69 7.28
N TYR A 47 -13.53 -23.96 6.00
CA TYR A 47 -12.40 -24.73 5.49
C TYR A 47 -11.44 -23.80 4.75
N SER A 48 -10.17 -24.22 4.63
CA SER A 48 -9.17 -23.50 3.82
C SER A 48 -9.12 -24.10 2.43
N VAL A 49 -9.36 -23.29 1.40
CA VAL A 49 -9.20 -23.68 0.00
C VAL A 49 -8.08 -22.85 -0.60
N ASP A 50 -7.05 -23.51 -1.13
CA ASP A 50 -5.94 -22.85 -1.81
C ASP A 50 -6.09 -23.04 -3.33
N THR A 51 -6.17 -21.92 -4.05
CA THR A 51 -6.20 -21.86 -5.50
C THR A 51 -4.84 -21.38 -6.00
N MET A 52 -4.12 -22.26 -6.70
CA MET A 52 -2.89 -21.89 -7.40
C MET A 52 -3.24 -21.14 -8.70
N MET A 53 -2.60 -20.00 -8.92
CA MET A 53 -2.81 -19.16 -10.09
C MET A 53 -1.46 -18.83 -10.74
N ASN A 54 -1.46 -18.63 -12.06
CA ASN A 54 -0.28 -18.19 -12.78
C ASN A 54 -0.16 -16.65 -12.69
N GLY A 55 0.74 -16.17 -11.83
CA GLY A 55 0.94 -14.73 -11.61
C GLY A 55 1.38 -14.00 -12.87
N THR A 56 2.27 -14.61 -13.67
CA THR A 56 2.76 -14.06 -14.94
C THR A 56 1.62 -13.85 -15.94
N GLU A 57 0.68 -14.79 -16.02
CA GLU A 57 -0.50 -14.68 -16.87
C GLU A 57 -1.49 -13.62 -16.37
N LEU A 58 -1.73 -13.57 -15.06
CA LEU A 58 -2.61 -12.58 -14.43
C LEU A 58 -2.11 -11.15 -14.73
N GLU A 59 -0.84 -10.87 -14.43
CA GLU A 59 -0.27 -9.53 -14.59
C GLU A 59 0.05 -9.14 -16.04
N ARG A 60 -0.25 -10.00 -17.03
CA ARG A 60 0.06 -9.74 -18.45
C ARG A 60 -0.48 -8.42 -18.97
N ASN A 61 -1.54 -7.87 -18.38
CA ASN A 61 -2.14 -6.60 -18.79
C ASN A 61 -1.83 -5.45 -17.82
N LEU A 62 -0.96 -5.67 -16.83
CA LEU A 62 -0.51 -4.66 -15.88
C LEU A 62 0.74 -3.96 -16.42
N TYR A 63 0.71 -2.63 -16.36
CA TYR A 63 1.78 -1.77 -16.84
C TYR A 63 2.07 -0.68 -15.82
N HIS A 64 3.25 -0.10 -15.91
CA HIS A 64 3.60 1.11 -15.18
C HIS A 64 4.25 2.18 -16.08
N ASP A 65 4.27 3.41 -15.57
CA ASP A 65 5.10 4.51 -16.04
C ASP A 65 5.80 5.09 -14.81
N ILE A 66 7.07 4.73 -14.61
CA ILE A 66 7.85 5.14 -13.42
C ILE A 66 8.01 6.67 -13.37
N LYS A 67 8.11 7.34 -14.53
CA LYS A 67 8.29 8.80 -14.61
C LYS A 67 7.01 9.55 -14.25
N LYS A 68 5.87 9.05 -14.73
CA LYS A 68 4.53 9.60 -14.41
C LYS A 68 3.95 9.05 -13.11
N LYS A 69 4.66 8.13 -12.46
CA LYS A 69 4.25 7.46 -11.21
C LYS A 69 2.87 6.81 -11.36
N ALA A 70 2.66 6.07 -12.45
CA ALA A 70 1.39 5.43 -12.76
C ALA A 70 1.53 3.91 -12.81
N ALA A 71 0.49 3.21 -12.37
CA ALA A 71 0.33 1.77 -12.50
C ALA A 71 -1.09 1.49 -12.98
N VAL A 72 -1.23 0.85 -14.15
CA VAL A 72 -2.52 0.68 -14.83
C VAL A 72 -2.66 -0.70 -15.43
N GLN A 73 -3.86 -1.26 -15.31
CA GLN A 73 -4.31 -2.38 -16.09
C GLN A 73 -4.90 -1.84 -17.40
N VAL A 74 -4.52 -2.45 -18.52
CA VAL A 74 -5.00 -2.05 -19.85
C VAL A 74 -5.53 -3.27 -20.58
N ILE A 75 -6.83 -3.28 -20.85
CA ILE A 75 -7.51 -4.36 -21.57
C ILE A 75 -8.02 -3.81 -22.89
N GLU A 76 -7.67 -4.48 -23.99
CA GLU A 76 -8.16 -4.16 -25.33
C GLU A 76 -9.26 -5.17 -25.69
N LYS A 77 -10.46 -4.67 -26.03
CA LYS A 77 -11.58 -5.50 -26.46
C LYS A 77 -12.34 -4.81 -27.59
N ASN A 78 -12.47 -5.49 -28.73
CA ASN A 78 -13.24 -5.01 -29.90
C ASN A 78 -12.86 -3.57 -30.34
N GLY A 79 -11.56 -3.24 -30.34
CA GLY A 79 -11.07 -1.90 -30.68
C GLY A 79 -11.28 -0.83 -29.61
N THR A 80 -11.85 -1.17 -28.46
CA THR A 80 -11.95 -0.29 -27.29
C THR A 80 -10.89 -0.62 -26.26
N VAL A 81 -10.44 0.41 -25.53
CA VAL A 81 -9.44 0.27 -24.46
C VAL A 81 -10.11 0.55 -23.12
N GLU A 82 -10.11 -0.45 -22.25
CA GLU A 82 -10.50 -0.32 -20.84
C GLU A 82 -9.24 -0.13 -19.99
N VAL A 83 -9.27 0.88 -19.12
CA VAL A 83 -8.15 1.25 -18.25
C VAL A 83 -8.62 1.37 -16.80
N ARG A 84 -7.94 0.65 -15.91
CA ARG A 84 -8.12 0.74 -14.46
C ARG A 84 -6.78 1.00 -13.80
N GLY A 85 -6.72 1.89 -12.82
CA GLY A 85 -5.50 2.01 -12.00
C GLY A 85 -5.23 3.39 -11.43
N ILE A 86 -3.95 3.61 -11.16
CA ILE A 86 -3.43 4.73 -10.40
C ILE A 86 -2.61 5.62 -11.34
N LEU A 87 -2.93 6.92 -11.35
CA LEU A 87 -2.34 7.92 -12.23
C LEU A 87 -1.60 8.97 -11.38
N GLY A 88 -0.32 8.75 -11.14
CA GLY A 88 0.44 9.62 -10.26
C GLY A 88 0.03 9.50 -8.79
N PRO A 89 0.42 10.46 -7.95
CA PRO A 89 0.17 10.39 -6.51
C PRO A 89 -1.33 10.37 -6.14
N ARG A 90 -2.12 11.23 -6.80
CA ARG A 90 -3.48 11.56 -6.35
C ARG A 90 -4.61 11.18 -7.30
N LEU A 91 -4.32 10.87 -8.57
CA LEU A 91 -5.38 10.56 -9.53
C LEU A 91 -5.54 9.05 -9.70
N ARG A 92 -6.75 8.66 -10.08
CA ARG A 92 -7.18 7.29 -10.37
C ARG A 92 -7.99 7.30 -11.65
N ILE A 93 -8.07 6.14 -12.31
CA ILE A 93 -8.88 5.94 -13.51
C ILE A 93 -9.69 4.66 -13.40
N LEU A 94 -10.96 4.75 -13.77
CA LEU A 94 -11.88 3.62 -13.87
C LEU A 94 -12.76 3.76 -15.13
N PRO A 95 -13.17 2.64 -15.73
CA PRO A 95 -14.13 2.65 -16.83
C PRO A 95 -15.51 3.09 -16.35
N LEU A 96 -16.28 3.68 -17.27
CA LEU A 96 -17.69 4.02 -17.09
C LEU A 96 -18.52 3.24 -18.11
N PRO A 97 -18.85 1.95 -17.84
CA PRO A 97 -19.49 1.08 -18.83
C PRO A 97 -20.89 1.54 -19.24
N LEU A 98 -21.58 2.29 -18.36
CA LEU A 98 -22.93 2.82 -18.61
C LEU A 98 -22.92 4.22 -19.24
N ALA A 99 -21.75 4.86 -19.41
CA ALA A 99 -21.67 6.20 -19.99
C ALA A 99 -21.56 6.13 -21.51
N ALA A 100 -22.06 7.16 -22.20
CA ALA A 100 -22.01 7.24 -23.65
C ALA A 100 -20.56 7.19 -24.17
N PRO A 101 -20.28 6.38 -25.22
CA PRO A 101 -18.97 6.36 -25.85
C PRO A 101 -18.67 7.70 -26.54
N SER A 102 -17.40 7.93 -26.88
CA SER A 102 -17.03 9.07 -27.71
C SER A 102 -17.63 8.96 -29.12
N LYS A 103 -17.59 10.05 -29.90
CA LYS A 103 -17.99 10.05 -31.32
C LYS A 103 -17.32 8.94 -32.15
N ASP A 104 -16.09 8.57 -31.79
CA ASP A 104 -15.30 7.55 -32.49
C ASP A 104 -15.40 6.16 -31.81
N GLY A 105 -16.43 5.91 -30.99
CA GLY A 105 -16.68 4.62 -30.35
C GLY A 105 -15.82 4.29 -29.11
N ARG A 106 -14.91 5.18 -28.69
CA ARG A 106 -14.06 4.94 -27.50
C ARG A 106 -14.86 4.91 -26.19
N MET A 107 -14.49 4.00 -25.29
CA MET A 107 -15.08 3.84 -23.96
C MET A 107 -14.78 5.03 -23.05
N ALA A 108 -15.81 5.51 -22.34
CA ALA A 108 -15.70 6.57 -21.35
C ALA A 108 -15.01 6.08 -20.07
N HIS A 109 -14.17 6.93 -19.49
CA HIS A 109 -13.48 6.69 -18.23
C HIS A 109 -13.63 7.87 -17.28
N LYS A 110 -13.73 7.58 -15.98
CA LYS A 110 -13.66 8.59 -14.93
C LYS A 110 -12.21 8.71 -14.47
N VAL A 111 -11.63 9.90 -14.61
CA VAL A 111 -10.39 10.28 -13.93
C VAL A 111 -10.78 11.12 -12.72
N PHE A 112 -10.39 10.71 -11.53
CA PHE A 112 -10.79 11.34 -10.27
C PHE A 112 -9.65 11.34 -9.26
N GLY A 113 -9.70 12.29 -8.33
CA GLY A 113 -8.78 12.31 -7.18
C GLY A 113 -9.23 11.34 -6.10
N VAL A 114 -8.30 10.78 -5.33
CA VAL A 114 -8.65 10.09 -4.09
C VAL A 114 -9.24 11.11 -3.11
N ALA A 115 -10.38 10.78 -2.49
CA ALA A 115 -11.05 11.64 -1.53
C ALA A 115 -10.16 11.93 -0.31
N SER A 116 -10.40 13.08 0.34
CA SER A 116 -9.73 13.48 1.59
C SER A 116 -9.88 12.46 2.72
N SER A 117 -10.86 11.56 2.67
CA SER A 117 -11.04 10.47 3.63
C SER A 117 -9.89 9.44 3.67
N ALA A 118 -8.96 9.48 2.71
CA ALA A 118 -7.71 8.72 2.75
C ALA A 118 -6.60 9.42 3.58
N GLN A 119 -6.84 10.65 4.05
CA GLN A 119 -5.94 11.38 4.93
C GLN A 119 -6.13 10.88 6.37
N TYR A 120 -5.04 10.53 7.04
CA TYR A 120 -5.02 10.23 8.47
C TYR A 120 -4.64 11.50 9.25
N GLU A 121 -5.32 11.72 10.37
CA GLU A 121 -5.04 12.85 11.27
C GLU A 121 -4.03 12.50 12.36
N ASN A 122 -3.88 11.21 12.67
CA ASN A 122 -2.88 10.68 13.59
C ASN A 122 -2.55 9.25 13.17
N ASP A 123 -1.40 9.05 12.54
CA ASP A 123 -0.90 7.69 12.35
C ASP A 123 -0.32 7.14 13.66
N TYR A 124 -0.66 5.90 13.98
CA TYR A 124 -0.22 5.24 15.20
C TYR A 124 0.71 4.08 14.82
N ILE A 125 1.78 3.89 15.58
CA ILE A 125 2.71 2.78 15.36
C ILE A 125 2.75 1.92 16.62
N VAL A 126 2.79 0.59 16.49
CA VAL A 126 3.15 -0.26 17.63
C VAL A 126 4.65 -0.10 17.89
N SER A 127 4.97 0.88 18.71
CA SER A 127 6.33 1.21 19.08
C SER A 127 6.85 0.28 20.19
N PRO A 128 8.03 -0.34 20.04
CA PRO A 128 8.80 -0.81 21.19
C PRO A 128 9.28 0.40 22.01
N ARG A 129 9.68 0.21 23.28
CA ARG A 129 10.05 1.28 24.26
C ARG A 129 11.12 2.31 23.81
N PHE A 130 11.61 2.25 22.56
CA PHE A 130 12.70 3.03 21.97
C PHE A 130 12.25 4.21 21.07
N LEU A 131 10.96 4.46 20.83
CA LEU A 131 10.53 5.75 20.26
C LEU A 131 10.12 6.68 21.41
N ARG A 132 11.11 7.26 22.10
CA ARG A 132 10.88 8.28 23.12
C ARG A 132 11.27 9.63 22.53
N LYS A 133 10.38 10.64 22.59
CA LYS A 133 10.72 12.05 22.28
C LYS A 133 12.09 12.35 22.91
N ALA A 134 13.08 12.66 22.07
CA ALA A 134 14.46 12.88 22.47
C ALA A 134 14.52 13.96 23.56
N ARG A 135 14.63 13.55 24.82
CA ARG A 135 14.85 14.40 26.00
C ARG A 135 15.95 13.83 26.89
N THR A 136 16.96 13.18 26.32
CA THR A 136 18.11 12.69 27.10
C THR A 136 19.38 12.69 26.25
N SER A 137 20.48 13.08 26.91
CA SER A 137 21.87 13.28 26.48
C SER A 137 22.44 12.17 25.57
N PRO A 138 23.49 12.43 24.77
CA PRO A 138 23.95 11.51 23.73
C PRO A 138 24.43 10.20 24.37
N ALA A 139 23.78 9.10 23.98
CA ALA A 139 24.13 7.78 24.45
C ALA A 139 25.37 7.28 23.69
N ARG A 140 26.16 6.43 24.34
CA ARG A 140 27.24 5.70 23.67
C ARG A 140 26.63 4.88 22.51
N PRO A 141 27.27 4.77 21.33
CA PRO A 141 26.72 4.02 20.20
C PRO A 141 26.28 2.64 20.64
N THR A 142 24.99 2.32 20.45
CA THR A 142 24.41 1.06 20.94
C THR A 142 24.46 -0.03 19.88
N LYS A 143 24.76 0.32 18.63
CA LYS A 143 24.79 -0.58 17.48
C LYS A 143 25.96 -0.30 16.55
N THR A 144 26.52 -1.37 16.02
CA THR A 144 27.52 -1.35 14.95
C THR A 144 26.90 -2.00 13.72
N LEU A 145 26.98 -1.32 12.57
CA LEU A 145 26.49 -1.90 11.31
C LEU A 145 27.33 -3.10 10.92
N LYS A 146 26.66 -4.18 10.53
CA LYS A 146 27.35 -5.32 9.94
C LYS A 146 27.74 -4.95 8.52
N LYS A 147 28.96 -5.30 8.11
CA LYS A 147 29.46 -5.10 6.73
C LYS A 147 28.88 -6.13 5.74
N THR A 148 27.71 -6.71 6.03
CA THR A 148 27.10 -7.72 5.16
C THR A 148 26.57 -7.03 3.91
N LYS A 149 26.99 -7.48 2.73
CA LYS A 149 26.46 -6.97 1.47
C LYS A 149 25.04 -7.54 1.27
N LEU A 150 24.05 -6.67 1.29
CA LEU A 150 22.67 -7.04 0.96
C LEU A 150 22.54 -7.28 -0.55
N PRO A 151 21.64 -8.17 -0.99
CA PRO A 151 21.18 -8.21 -2.38
C PRO A 151 20.65 -6.83 -2.81
N ASP A 152 20.82 -6.48 -4.08
CA ASP A 152 20.22 -5.30 -4.69
C ASP A 152 19.63 -5.71 -6.05
N PRO A 153 18.30 -5.80 -6.18
CA PRO A 153 17.28 -5.41 -5.19
C PRO A 153 17.15 -6.39 -4.01
N VAL A 154 16.70 -5.88 -2.86
CA VAL A 154 16.08 -6.69 -1.80
C VAL A 154 14.64 -6.96 -2.21
N LEU A 155 14.32 -8.24 -2.39
CA LEU A 155 12.96 -8.70 -2.62
C LEU A 155 12.29 -8.95 -1.27
N VAL A 156 11.07 -8.42 -1.08
CA VAL A 156 10.27 -8.63 0.13
C VAL A 156 9.00 -9.36 -0.26
N GLU A 157 8.85 -10.60 0.20
CA GLU A 157 7.66 -11.40 -0.04
C GLU A 157 6.49 -10.87 0.81
N LEU A 158 5.42 -10.48 0.13
CA LEU A 158 4.23 -9.88 0.73
C LEU A 158 3.05 -10.84 0.62
N GLN A 159 2.38 -11.07 1.75
CA GLN A 159 1.04 -11.66 1.79
C GLN A 159 0.03 -10.60 2.19
N LEU A 160 -1.04 -10.47 1.41
CA LEU A 160 -2.19 -9.63 1.74
C LEU A 160 -3.32 -10.50 2.28
N VAL A 161 -3.93 -10.06 3.38
CA VAL A 161 -5.12 -10.72 3.96
C VAL A 161 -6.28 -9.74 3.82
N VAL A 162 -7.40 -10.16 3.24
CA VAL A 162 -8.55 -9.29 3.00
C VAL A 162 -9.77 -9.76 3.79
N ASP A 163 -10.55 -8.82 4.32
CA ASP A 163 -11.84 -9.14 4.92
C ASP A 163 -12.97 -9.26 3.88
N CYS A 164 -14.12 -9.77 4.33
CA CYS A 164 -15.30 -9.90 3.50
C CYS A 164 -15.89 -8.53 3.10
N HIS A 165 -15.69 -7.48 3.91
CA HIS A 165 -16.16 -6.13 3.58
C HIS A 165 -15.41 -5.54 2.39
N HIS A 166 -14.13 -5.91 2.22
CA HIS A 166 -13.35 -5.56 1.04
C HIS A 166 -13.60 -6.51 -0.12
N SER A 167 -13.43 -7.82 0.10
CA SER A 167 -13.39 -8.82 -0.97
C SER A 167 -14.74 -9.03 -1.66
N SER A 168 -15.86 -8.82 -0.97
CA SER A 168 -17.21 -9.02 -1.54
C SER A 168 -17.58 -7.98 -2.62
N SER A 169 -16.82 -6.90 -2.75
CA SER A 169 -17.04 -5.88 -3.78
C SER A 169 -16.51 -6.28 -5.15
N PHE A 170 -15.74 -7.37 -5.27
CA PHE A 170 -15.17 -7.85 -6.52
C PHE A 170 -16.05 -8.97 -7.10
N THR A 171 -16.23 -8.96 -8.43
CA THR A 171 -17.10 -9.95 -9.09
C THR A 171 -16.38 -11.29 -9.24
N THR A 172 -15.08 -11.25 -9.48
CA THR A 172 -14.24 -12.43 -9.61
C THR A 172 -13.02 -12.36 -8.71
N GLU A 173 -12.43 -13.51 -8.42
CA GLU A 173 -11.17 -13.59 -7.67
C GLU A 173 -10.02 -12.93 -8.44
N GLU A 174 -9.99 -13.07 -9.77
CA GLU A 174 -9.01 -12.40 -10.63
C GLU A 174 -9.07 -10.87 -10.51
N GLU A 175 -10.28 -10.29 -10.45
CA GLU A 175 -10.43 -8.83 -10.26
C GLU A 175 -9.83 -8.36 -8.94
N LEU A 176 -10.04 -9.11 -7.85
CA LEU A 176 -9.44 -8.83 -6.54
C LEU A 176 -7.90 -8.92 -6.62
N VAL A 177 -7.37 -9.99 -7.21
CA VAL A 177 -5.92 -10.20 -7.33
C VAL A 177 -5.28 -9.08 -8.15
N LEU A 178 -5.85 -8.73 -9.30
CA LEU A 178 -5.34 -7.67 -10.16
C LEU A 178 -5.44 -6.27 -9.52
N TYR A 179 -6.50 -6.01 -8.75
CA TYR A 179 -6.64 -4.79 -7.97
C TYR A 179 -5.49 -4.66 -6.97
N MET A 180 -5.23 -5.70 -6.18
CA MET A 180 -4.12 -5.71 -5.22
C MET A 180 -2.75 -5.63 -5.89
N ALA A 181 -2.54 -6.37 -6.99
CA ALA A 181 -1.32 -6.30 -7.79
C ALA A 181 -1.04 -4.87 -8.30
N THR A 182 -2.10 -4.15 -8.72
CA THR A 182 -1.98 -2.74 -9.16
C THR A 182 -1.56 -1.82 -8.01
N MET A 183 -2.09 -2.05 -6.80
CA MET A 183 -1.66 -1.32 -5.60
C MET A 183 -0.19 -1.58 -5.28
N VAL A 184 0.23 -2.84 -5.29
CA VAL A 184 1.62 -3.23 -5.01
C VAL A 184 2.57 -2.70 -6.07
N SER A 185 2.18 -2.68 -7.35
CA SER A 185 2.95 -2.03 -8.42
C SER A 185 3.17 -0.54 -8.13
N MET A 186 2.12 0.17 -7.71
CA MET A 186 2.26 1.57 -7.31
C MET A 186 3.11 1.74 -6.04
N VAL A 187 3.03 0.82 -5.08
CA VAL A 187 3.94 0.81 -3.92
C VAL A 187 5.39 0.70 -4.39
N ASN A 188 5.73 -0.27 -5.25
CA ASN A 188 7.08 -0.42 -5.81
C ASN A 188 7.56 0.87 -6.51
N ILE A 189 6.68 1.55 -7.25
CA ILE A 189 6.99 2.85 -7.86
C ILE A 189 7.32 3.94 -6.82
N ARG A 190 6.67 3.94 -5.64
CA ARG A 190 6.95 4.88 -4.55
C ARG A 190 8.27 4.56 -3.84
N TYR A 191 8.62 3.28 -3.76
CA TYR A 191 9.89 2.79 -3.24
C TYR A 191 11.07 2.90 -4.22
N SER A 192 10.83 3.21 -5.51
CA SER A 192 11.88 3.29 -6.54
C SER A 192 13.02 4.30 -6.29
N ASN A 193 12.84 5.24 -5.35
CA ASN A 193 13.91 6.15 -4.94
C ASN A 193 14.85 5.56 -3.86
N SER A 194 14.54 4.38 -3.32
CA SER A 194 15.42 3.63 -2.42
C SER A 194 16.69 3.20 -3.15
N LYS A 195 17.83 3.31 -2.46
CA LYS A 195 19.15 2.94 -2.99
C LYS A 195 19.96 2.28 -1.89
N ASN A 196 20.77 1.29 -2.26
CA ASN A 196 21.70 0.60 -1.37
C ASN A 196 21.07 -0.02 -0.09
N PRO A 197 19.97 -0.78 -0.19
CA PRO A 197 19.48 -1.44 -1.42
C PRO A 197 18.20 -0.80 -2.01
N THR A 198 17.91 -1.13 -3.27
CA THR A 198 16.57 -0.96 -3.84
C THR A 198 15.64 -2.00 -3.20
N VAL A 199 14.40 -1.62 -2.89
CA VAL A 199 13.39 -2.54 -2.33
C VAL A 199 12.29 -2.79 -3.35
N ILE A 200 11.95 -4.07 -3.56
CA ILE A 200 10.85 -4.51 -4.43
C ILE A 200 9.98 -5.49 -3.65
N PHE A 201 8.68 -5.20 -3.55
CA PHE A 201 7.69 -6.10 -3.00
C PHE A 201 7.19 -7.06 -4.07
N ILE A 202 7.14 -8.34 -3.73
CA ILE A 202 6.55 -9.42 -4.54
C ILE A 202 5.35 -9.96 -3.78
N LEU A 203 4.16 -9.84 -4.37
CA LEU A 203 2.93 -10.35 -3.81
C LEU A 203 2.82 -11.84 -4.11
N ILE A 204 3.01 -12.66 -3.08
CA ILE A 204 3.06 -14.13 -3.20
C ILE A 204 1.72 -14.80 -2.91
N GLN A 205 0.89 -14.16 -2.09
CA GLN A 205 -0.37 -14.73 -1.65
C GLN A 205 -1.40 -13.67 -1.27
N ILE A 206 -2.66 -13.92 -1.62
CA ILE A 206 -3.81 -13.25 -1.02
C ILE A 206 -4.60 -14.26 -0.19
N SER A 207 -5.11 -13.86 0.98
CA SER A 207 -5.97 -14.70 1.81
C SER A 207 -7.25 -13.97 2.18
N LYS A 208 -8.41 -14.56 1.89
CA LYS A 208 -9.71 -14.11 2.43
C LYS A 208 -9.91 -14.73 3.81
N ASP A 209 -9.75 -13.95 4.87
CA ASP A 209 -9.84 -14.43 6.25
C ASP A 209 -10.26 -13.32 7.22
N THR A 210 -11.34 -13.54 7.95
CA THR A 210 -11.87 -12.60 8.98
C THR A 210 -11.84 -13.18 10.39
N THR A 211 -11.32 -14.40 10.57
CA THR A 211 -11.40 -15.15 11.85
C THR A 211 -10.68 -14.47 13.02
N PHE A 212 -9.72 -13.60 12.72
CA PHE A 212 -8.95 -12.84 13.70
C PHE A 212 -9.45 -11.40 13.90
N GLN A 213 -10.28 -10.89 12.99
CA GLN A 213 -10.75 -9.51 12.99
C GLN A 213 -11.54 -9.20 14.26
N LYS A 214 -11.27 -8.04 14.86
CA LYS A 214 -11.95 -7.57 16.07
C LYS A 214 -12.66 -6.28 15.76
N TYR A 215 -13.84 -6.14 16.35
CA TYR A 215 -14.76 -5.05 16.06
C TYR A 215 -14.92 -4.11 17.25
N VAL A 216 -15.21 -2.85 16.96
CA VAL A 216 -15.65 -1.84 17.93
C VAL A 216 -17.00 -1.33 17.46
N TYR A 217 -17.94 -1.23 18.40
CA TYR A 217 -19.28 -0.72 18.15
C TYR A 217 -19.48 0.57 18.91
N GLY A 218 -20.01 1.60 18.24
CA GLY A 218 -20.46 2.81 18.93
C GLY A 218 -20.98 3.86 17.98
N THR A 219 -21.43 4.98 18.55
CA THR A 219 -21.90 6.14 17.80
C THR A 219 -20.79 6.69 16.92
N ASP A 220 -21.14 7.08 15.71
CA ASP A 220 -20.17 7.63 14.77
C ASP A 220 -19.59 8.96 15.31
N PRO A 221 -18.27 9.05 15.51
CA PRO A 221 -17.65 10.31 15.94
C PRO A 221 -17.82 11.44 14.91
N GLU A 222 -17.99 11.12 13.62
CA GLU A 222 -18.16 12.09 12.54
C GLU A 222 -19.63 12.51 12.34
N ASP A 223 -20.59 11.76 12.90
CA ASP A 223 -22.02 12.05 12.81
C ASP A 223 -22.79 11.49 14.01
N ARG A 224 -23.00 12.33 15.02
CA ARG A 224 -23.65 11.95 16.29
C ARG A 224 -25.13 11.56 16.14
N HIS A 225 -25.75 11.84 15.00
CA HIS A 225 -27.15 11.47 14.72
C HIS A 225 -27.26 10.13 13.97
N ASN A 226 -26.14 9.54 13.52
CA ASN A 226 -26.11 8.22 12.89
C ASN A 226 -26.23 7.11 13.95
N PRO A 227 -26.83 5.95 13.62
CA PRO A 227 -26.91 4.82 14.53
C PRO A 227 -25.51 4.23 14.79
N VAL A 228 -25.43 3.33 15.77
CA VAL A 228 -24.23 2.57 16.11
C VAL A 228 -23.59 1.98 14.84
N LYS A 229 -22.34 2.33 14.56
CA LYS A 229 -21.56 1.80 13.43
C LYS A 229 -20.57 0.75 13.93
N ASN A 230 -20.21 -0.15 13.00
CA ASN A 230 -19.20 -1.16 13.22
C ASN A 230 -17.87 -0.69 12.62
N TYR A 231 -16.80 -0.81 13.41
CA TYR A 231 -15.44 -0.44 13.02
C TYR A 231 -14.49 -1.62 13.27
N THR A 232 -13.43 -1.72 12.49
CA THR A 232 -12.34 -2.65 12.77
C THR A 232 -11.45 -2.07 13.88
N SER A 233 -11.32 -2.78 15.01
CA SER A 233 -10.42 -2.41 16.10
C SER A 233 -8.97 -2.48 15.62
N SER A 234 -8.29 -1.34 15.51
CA SER A 234 -6.92 -1.29 14.98
C SER A 234 -5.94 -2.16 15.80
N ARG A 235 -5.89 -1.93 17.12
CA ARG A 235 -4.94 -2.57 18.02
C ARG A 235 -5.26 -4.05 18.26
N SER A 236 -6.53 -4.37 18.46
CA SER A 236 -6.94 -5.76 18.75
C SER A 236 -6.84 -6.64 17.52
N THR A 237 -7.18 -6.11 16.34
CA THR A 237 -7.07 -6.84 15.07
C THR A 237 -5.61 -7.12 14.72
N LEU A 238 -4.73 -6.11 14.78
CA LEU A 238 -3.30 -6.32 14.48
C LEU A 238 -2.66 -7.38 15.39
N LYS A 239 -2.99 -7.35 16.69
CA LYS A 239 -2.52 -8.36 17.66
C LYS A 239 -2.97 -9.77 17.29
N GLN A 240 -4.24 -9.91 16.87
CA GLN A 240 -4.81 -11.22 16.51
C GLN A 240 -4.31 -11.71 15.15
N LEU A 241 -4.09 -10.79 14.18
CA LEU A 241 -3.43 -11.07 12.91
C LEU A 241 -2.04 -11.67 13.15
N ALA A 242 -1.23 -11.01 14.00
CA ALA A 242 0.12 -11.47 14.33
C ALA A 242 0.15 -12.88 14.93
N LYS A 243 -0.83 -13.22 15.77
CA LYS A 243 -0.99 -14.58 16.31
C LYS A 243 -1.43 -15.58 15.24
N ARG A 244 -2.36 -15.17 14.37
CA ARG A 244 -2.98 -16.04 13.36
C ARG A 244 -2.04 -16.39 12.21
N TYR A 245 -1.17 -15.46 11.84
CA TYR A 245 -0.22 -15.56 10.72
C TYR A 245 1.24 -15.61 11.19
N GLU A 246 1.50 -15.98 12.45
CA GLU A 246 2.85 -16.10 13.02
C GLU A 246 3.74 -17.05 12.19
N SER A 247 3.14 -18.11 11.63
CA SER A 247 3.78 -19.14 10.80
C SER A 247 3.66 -18.90 9.29
N ALA A 248 3.21 -17.73 8.83
CA ALA A 248 3.16 -17.41 7.40
C ALA A 248 4.57 -17.49 6.78
N LEU A 249 4.66 -17.84 5.49
CA LEU A 249 5.96 -17.92 4.81
C LEU A 249 6.47 -16.53 4.40
N ALA A 250 5.57 -15.62 4.01
CA ALA A 250 5.88 -14.26 3.57
C ALA A 250 6.73 -13.46 4.58
N ASP A 251 7.66 -12.64 4.09
CA ASP A 251 8.45 -11.71 4.91
C ASP A 251 7.58 -10.73 5.70
N VAL A 252 6.46 -10.31 5.10
CA VAL A 252 5.48 -9.39 5.66
C VAL A 252 4.05 -9.87 5.37
N VAL A 253 3.16 -9.72 6.35
CA VAL A 253 1.73 -9.97 6.19
C VAL A 253 0.96 -8.69 6.52
N VAL A 254 0.12 -8.21 5.59
CA VAL A 254 -0.69 -7.00 5.78
C VAL A 254 -2.17 -7.30 5.62
N PHE A 255 -2.98 -6.89 6.59
CA PHE A 255 -4.44 -7.00 6.52
C PHE A 255 -5.09 -5.78 5.88
N VAL A 256 -6.05 -6.00 4.99
CA VAL A 256 -6.83 -4.99 4.28
C VAL A 256 -8.29 -5.12 4.71
N THR A 257 -8.85 -4.03 5.20
CA THR A 257 -10.26 -4.00 5.62
C THR A 257 -11.05 -3.00 4.79
N GLY A 258 -12.27 -3.39 4.41
CA GLY A 258 -13.26 -2.48 3.81
C GLY A 258 -13.96 -1.59 4.84
N LEU A 259 -13.77 -1.84 6.14
CA LEU A 259 -14.31 -1.01 7.22
C LEU A 259 -13.31 0.08 7.64
N LYS A 260 -13.83 1.16 8.22
CA LYS A 260 -12.98 2.12 8.95
C LYS A 260 -12.30 1.42 10.13
N LEU A 261 -11.01 1.68 10.30
CA LEU A 261 -10.24 1.37 11.49
C LEU A 261 -10.62 2.34 12.61
N ALA A 262 -10.60 1.84 13.84
CA ALA A 262 -10.88 2.65 15.00
C ALA A 262 -9.96 2.31 16.18
N ASN A 263 -9.55 3.38 16.87
CA ASN A 263 -9.00 3.34 18.22
C ASN A 263 -10.08 3.68 19.23
N VAL A 264 -9.97 3.13 20.45
CA VAL A 264 -10.76 3.55 21.60
C VAL A 264 -9.81 4.26 22.57
N VAL A 265 -10.00 5.56 22.75
CA VAL A 265 -9.21 6.41 23.66
C VAL A 265 -10.15 7.01 24.67
N ASN A 266 -9.92 6.76 25.96
CA ASN A 266 -10.78 7.25 27.06
C ASN A 266 -12.28 6.96 26.82
N ASN A 267 -12.60 5.74 26.36
CA ASN A 267 -13.96 5.29 25.99
C ASN A 267 -14.60 6.02 24.80
N VAL A 268 -13.85 6.81 24.05
CA VAL A 268 -14.30 7.49 22.83
C VAL A 268 -13.69 6.81 21.60
N ILE A 269 -14.53 6.55 20.60
CA ILE A 269 -14.11 6.01 19.30
C ILE A 269 -13.45 7.11 18.48
N SER A 270 -12.26 6.83 17.94
CA SER A 270 -11.54 7.69 16.99
C SER A 270 -11.24 6.93 15.71
N THR A 271 -11.66 7.50 14.58
CA THR A 271 -11.56 6.94 13.22
C THR A 271 -10.45 7.57 12.37
N GLY A 272 -9.59 8.38 12.99
CA GLY A 272 -8.48 9.06 12.32
C GLY A 272 -7.32 8.15 11.94
N VAL A 273 -7.29 6.92 12.47
CA VAL A 273 -6.32 5.87 12.11
C VAL A 273 -6.70 5.28 10.75
N LYS A 274 -5.76 5.25 9.79
CA LYS A 274 -5.98 4.66 8.46
C LYS A 274 -5.15 3.42 8.20
N GLY A 275 -4.03 3.30 8.89
CA GLY A 275 -3.20 2.11 8.94
C GLY A 275 -2.68 1.87 10.35
N PHE A 276 -2.16 0.68 10.59
CA PHE A 276 -1.51 0.35 11.84
C PHE A 276 -0.52 -0.78 11.64
N ALA A 277 0.76 -0.52 11.91
CA ALA A 277 1.82 -1.51 11.78
C ALA A 277 2.70 -1.63 13.01
N HIS A 278 3.37 -2.78 13.10
CA HIS A 278 4.52 -2.91 13.97
C HIS A 278 5.72 -2.16 13.41
N TYR A 279 6.47 -1.53 14.29
CA TYR A 279 7.72 -0.87 13.93
C TYR A 279 8.90 -1.84 13.87
N ASN A 280 9.81 -1.67 12.89
CA ASN A 280 11.01 -2.51 12.73
C ASN A 280 10.66 -4.02 12.65
N GLY A 281 9.59 -4.33 11.93
CA GLY A 281 8.95 -5.63 11.93
C GLY A 281 9.47 -6.61 10.88
N LEU A 282 10.13 -6.14 9.82
CA LEU A 282 10.56 -6.98 8.69
C LEU A 282 11.31 -8.24 9.17
N CYS A 283 10.86 -9.41 8.68
CA CYS A 283 11.38 -10.73 9.02
C CYS A 283 11.37 -11.09 10.53
N ARG A 284 10.67 -10.32 11.38
CA ARG A 284 10.46 -10.66 12.79
C ARG A 284 9.14 -11.41 12.93
N ARG A 285 9.24 -12.71 13.20
CA ARG A 285 8.09 -13.64 13.29
C ARG A 285 6.84 -13.13 14.01
N LYS A 286 7.00 -12.33 15.09
CA LYS A 286 5.90 -11.78 15.90
C LYS A 286 5.52 -10.32 15.59
N ALA A 287 6.25 -9.66 14.71
CA ALA A 287 6.12 -8.22 14.44
C ALA A 287 6.12 -7.86 12.95
N ARG A 288 6.15 -8.82 12.02
CA ARG A 288 6.11 -8.57 10.57
C ARG A 288 4.70 -8.27 10.02
N PHE A 289 3.88 -7.57 10.81
CA PHE A 289 2.45 -7.42 10.54
C PHE A 289 2.02 -5.96 10.49
N GLY A 290 1.18 -5.63 9.52
CA GLY A 290 0.49 -4.35 9.40
C GLY A 290 -0.96 -4.52 8.99
N GLN A 291 -1.70 -3.41 8.96
CA GLN A 291 -3.06 -3.37 8.46
C GLN A 291 -3.43 -1.97 7.94
N PHE A 292 -4.39 -1.88 7.02
CA PHE A 292 -4.88 -0.59 6.52
C PHE A 292 -6.32 -0.66 5.98
N GLU A 293 -6.96 0.51 5.90
CA GLU A 293 -8.26 0.71 5.25
C GLU A 293 -8.10 0.83 3.72
N ASP A 294 -8.98 0.18 2.97
CA ASP A 294 -9.12 0.43 1.54
C ASP A 294 -10.58 0.41 1.11
N VAL A 295 -10.95 1.32 0.20
CA VAL A 295 -12.27 1.31 -0.45
C VAL A 295 -12.11 0.59 -1.79
N PRO A 296 -12.73 -0.60 -1.97
CA PRO A 296 -12.61 -1.38 -3.19
C PRO A 296 -12.85 -0.56 -4.46
N HIS A 297 -12.13 -0.90 -5.52
CA HIS A 297 -12.15 -0.21 -6.83
C HIS A 297 -11.61 1.23 -6.83
N THR A 298 -11.16 1.80 -5.71
CA THR A 298 -10.70 3.20 -5.68
C THR A 298 -9.19 3.37 -5.52
N PHE A 299 -8.49 2.33 -5.06
CA PHE A 299 -7.07 2.37 -4.69
C PHE A 299 -6.77 3.46 -3.65
N SER A 300 -7.68 3.64 -2.68
CA SER A 300 -7.56 4.68 -1.65
C SER A 300 -6.46 4.34 -0.64
N GLY A 301 -6.27 3.06 -0.33
CA GLY A 301 -5.32 2.58 0.66
C GLY A 301 -3.86 2.52 0.17
N THR A 302 -3.55 2.89 -1.08
CA THR A 302 -2.19 2.74 -1.62
C THR A 302 -1.15 3.56 -0.86
N SER A 303 -1.49 4.79 -0.44
CA SER A 303 -0.59 5.62 0.36
C SER A 303 -0.34 5.02 1.73
N THR A 304 -1.40 4.53 2.37
CA THR A 304 -1.32 3.88 3.67
C THR A 304 -0.52 2.58 3.60
N LEU A 305 -0.75 1.72 2.61
CA LEU A 305 0.04 0.51 2.43
C LEU A 305 1.55 0.81 2.31
N ALA A 306 1.92 1.80 1.49
CA ALA A 306 3.32 2.20 1.37
C ALA A 306 3.89 2.71 2.70
N HIS A 307 3.10 3.45 3.48
CA HIS A 307 3.46 3.98 4.81
C HIS A 307 3.68 2.86 5.84
N GLU A 308 2.72 1.93 5.97
CA GLU A 308 2.81 0.82 6.92
C GLU A 308 3.97 -0.12 6.61
N LEU A 309 4.25 -0.38 5.33
CA LEU A 309 5.44 -1.10 4.91
C LEU A 309 6.73 -0.35 5.32
N GLY A 310 6.70 0.98 5.32
CA GLY A 310 7.81 1.82 5.75
C GLY A 310 8.11 1.62 7.24
N HIS A 311 7.09 1.62 8.09
CA HIS A 311 7.23 1.31 9.53
C HIS A 311 7.82 -0.09 9.77
N LEU A 312 7.35 -1.08 9.02
CA LEU A 312 7.87 -2.45 9.10
C LEU A 312 9.35 -2.51 8.71
N MET A 313 9.78 -1.65 7.77
CA MET A 313 11.18 -1.49 7.35
C MET A 313 11.93 -0.41 8.12
N GLY A 314 11.40 0.02 9.27
CA GLY A 314 12.12 0.85 10.23
C GLY A 314 12.18 2.34 9.92
N MET A 315 11.32 2.84 9.04
CA MET A 315 11.12 4.28 8.87
C MET A 315 10.22 4.80 9.99
N PRO A 316 10.69 5.69 10.89
CA PRO A 316 9.80 6.42 11.80
C PRO A 316 9.04 7.50 11.02
N HIS A 317 8.16 8.25 11.71
CA HIS A 317 7.57 9.43 11.10
C HIS A 317 8.63 10.51 10.84
N ASP A 318 8.45 11.29 9.77
CA ASP A 318 9.27 12.47 9.51
C ASP A 318 9.13 13.46 10.68
N GLY A 319 10.24 14.07 11.08
CA GLY A 319 10.32 14.90 12.29
C GLY A 319 10.63 14.12 13.56
N GLU A 320 10.59 12.80 13.54
CA GLU A 320 11.09 11.96 14.62
C GLU A 320 12.57 11.61 14.42
N ILE A 321 13.26 11.37 15.54
CA ILE A 321 14.63 10.88 15.57
C ILE A 321 14.63 9.63 16.46
N PRO A 322 15.20 8.50 16.01
CA PRO A 322 15.27 7.31 16.82
C PRO A 322 16.05 7.56 18.10
N SER A 323 15.66 6.89 19.19
CA SER A 323 16.40 7.00 20.46
C SER A 323 17.70 6.19 20.49
N TYR A 324 18.18 5.70 19.34
CA TYR A 324 19.35 4.83 19.25
C TYR A 324 20.41 5.42 18.31
N ASP A 325 21.66 5.35 18.76
CA ASP A 325 22.83 5.77 17.99
C ASP A 325 23.48 4.56 17.30
N VAL A 326 23.81 4.73 16.03
CA VAL A 326 24.55 3.76 15.21
C VAL A 326 25.92 4.34 14.92
N LEU A 327 26.98 3.58 15.21
CA LEU A 327 28.35 4.07 15.04
C LEU A 327 28.60 4.51 13.59
N GLY A 328 29.05 5.76 13.41
CA GLY A 328 29.37 6.32 12.09
C GLY A 328 28.16 6.85 11.30
N ILE A 329 26.94 6.79 11.86
CA ILE A 329 25.73 7.32 11.22
C ILE A 329 25.32 8.62 11.87
N LYS A 330 25.15 9.66 11.05
CA LYS A 330 24.47 10.90 11.43
C LYS A 330 23.09 10.91 10.78
N TRP A 331 22.05 10.85 11.62
CA TRP A 331 20.67 10.88 11.17
C TRP A 331 20.32 12.23 10.53
N LEU A 332 19.74 12.17 9.33
CA LEU A 332 19.12 13.32 8.68
C LEU A 332 17.87 13.75 9.46
N GLN A 333 17.54 15.04 9.38
CA GLN A 333 16.35 15.60 10.02
C GLN A 333 15.46 16.24 8.95
N CYS A 334 14.25 15.73 8.81
CA CYS A 334 13.24 16.19 7.87
C CYS A 334 12.06 16.75 8.65
N SER A 335 11.35 17.72 8.08
CA SER A 335 10.19 18.33 8.72
C SER A 335 8.98 17.40 8.63
N ALA A 336 8.31 17.18 9.77
CA ALA A 336 7.01 16.51 9.83
C ALA A 336 5.95 17.17 8.91
N LYS A 337 6.11 18.48 8.62
CA LYS A 337 5.15 19.28 7.85
C LYS A 337 5.41 19.26 6.34
N SER A 338 6.46 18.59 5.88
CA SER A 338 6.77 18.49 4.45
C SER A 338 5.80 17.59 3.69
N GLY A 339 5.00 16.77 4.41
CA GLY A 339 3.90 16.04 3.79
C GLY A 339 4.34 14.91 2.86
N TYR A 340 5.52 14.32 3.11
CA TYR A 340 5.95 13.07 2.50
C TYR A 340 5.16 11.89 3.06
N LEU A 341 5.35 10.70 2.50
CA LEU A 341 4.62 9.49 2.89
C LEU A 341 4.71 9.22 4.39
N MET A 342 5.87 9.41 5.03
CA MET A 342 6.06 9.19 6.46
C MET A 342 5.73 10.41 7.33
N ALA A 343 5.06 11.45 6.82
CA ALA A 343 4.55 12.51 7.68
C ALA A 343 3.56 11.93 8.73
N PRO A 344 3.46 12.50 9.94
CA PRO A 344 2.50 12.03 10.95
C PRO A 344 1.04 12.32 10.58
N GLU A 345 0.82 13.21 9.60
CA GLU A 345 -0.48 13.56 9.02
C GLU A 345 -0.44 13.34 7.50
N GLY A 346 -1.51 12.76 6.95
CA GLY A 346 -1.62 12.41 5.53
C GLY A 346 -2.01 13.58 4.62
N GLY A 347 -1.86 13.39 3.30
CA GLY A 347 -2.43 14.31 2.29
C GLY A 347 -1.57 15.52 1.90
N GLY A 348 -0.32 15.58 2.35
CA GLY A 348 0.59 16.68 2.03
C GLY A 348 1.01 16.77 0.55
N VAL A 349 1.66 17.87 0.18
CA VAL A 349 2.08 18.16 -1.22
C VAL A 349 3.06 17.13 -1.79
N ASN A 350 3.83 16.47 -0.92
CA ASN A 350 4.78 15.42 -1.28
C ASN A 350 4.20 14.00 -1.05
N GLU A 351 2.87 13.89 -0.93
CA GLU A 351 2.20 12.59 -0.83
C GLU A 351 2.63 11.70 -2.00
N GLY A 352 2.94 10.44 -1.69
CA GLY A 352 3.43 9.48 -2.68
C GLY A 352 4.96 9.43 -2.81
N PHE A 353 5.71 10.26 -2.08
CA PHE A 353 7.16 10.23 -2.06
C PHE A 353 7.69 10.03 -0.65
N PHE A 354 8.85 9.38 -0.51
CA PHE A 354 9.59 9.32 0.75
C PHE A 354 10.55 10.50 0.88
N SER A 355 10.74 10.98 2.11
CA SER A 355 11.80 11.94 2.41
C SER A 355 13.17 11.25 2.36
N GLN A 356 14.25 12.04 2.24
CA GLN A 356 15.60 11.47 2.36
C GLN A 356 15.87 10.87 3.74
N CYS A 357 15.20 11.37 4.79
CA CYS A 357 15.30 10.82 6.12
C CYS A 357 14.67 9.42 6.20
N SER A 358 13.45 9.25 5.68
CA SER A 358 12.80 7.93 5.65
C SER A 358 13.65 6.90 4.91
N LEU A 359 14.21 7.30 3.76
CA LEU A 359 15.10 6.43 2.97
C LEU A 359 16.39 6.06 3.73
N GLN A 360 17.01 7.01 4.45
CA GLN A 360 18.18 6.74 5.28
C GLN A 360 17.85 5.77 6.43
N TYR A 361 16.69 5.93 7.08
CA TYR A 361 16.27 5.03 8.15
C TYR A 361 16.11 3.59 7.67
N MET A 362 15.46 3.40 6.52
CA MET A 362 15.33 2.07 5.91
C MET A 362 16.69 1.50 5.49
N GLU A 363 17.55 2.29 4.85
CA GLU A 363 18.91 1.86 4.48
C GLU A 363 19.68 1.32 5.68
N VAL A 364 19.63 2.03 6.81
CA VAL A 364 20.31 1.63 8.04
C VAL A 364 19.63 0.45 8.72
N PHE A 365 18.30 0.34 8.65
CA PHE A 365 17.56 -0.78 9.23
C PHE A 365 17.81 -2.10 8.50
N LEU A 366 17.93 -2.07 7.17
CA LEU A 366 18.13 -3.26 6.35
C LEU A 366 19.55 -3.86 6.50
N ARG A 367 20.52 -3.08 6.98
CA ARG A 367 21.92 -3.48 7.22
C ARG A 367 22.15 -4.03 8.63
#